data_AF-A0A6V7KCA8-F1
#
_entry.id   AF-A0A6V7KCA8-F1
#
_cell.length_a   1.000
_cell.length_b   1.000
_cell.length_c   1.000
_cell.angle_alpha   90.00
_cell.angle_beta   90.00
_cell.angle_gamma   90.00
#
_symmetry.space_group_name_H-M   'P 1'
#
loop_
_entity.id
_entity.type
_entity.pdbx_description
1 polymer ?
#
loop_
_entity_poly.entity_id
_entity_poly.type
_entity_poly.pdbx_seq_one_letter_code
_entity_poly.pdbx_strand_id
1 'polypeptide(L)'
;IERANFFLHNIVKVAKRGEKVEDRLISFLLHEPVPDGGQWDMLINLVNRYGVVPKSCFPESWTSESTSRMNFFVNGKLREYAKALKALVDSGASDEEINQKIVEQMTVIFRIVGICLGVPSETITFEYYDKSKTYNCIGPLTGLEFYQKHVKPYFNVDDKVCLVTDPRPSNPFGHVYEVEFLGNCVGGRRTLYNNQPADVLMKLAAESIKNGEPVWFGCEVSKRFASKNGLQDISAHDFENVFGVDMQLGLTKADRLIYGDSAMTHAMVFTGVSYD
;
A
#
# COMPACT_ATOMS: atom_id res chain seq x y z
N ILE A 1 -9.38 -7.81 -1.98
CA ILE A 1 -9.81 -9.09 -1.36
C ILE A 1 -8.97 -9.41 -0.14
N GLU A 2 -7.66 -9.62 -0.29
CA GLU A 2 -6.79 -9.98 0.84
C GLU A 2 -6.88 -9.02 2.02
N ARG A 3 -6.85 -7.70 1.75
CA ARG A 3 -6.93 -6.70 2.82
C ARG A 3 -8.24 -6.76 3.61
N ALA A 4 -9.36 -7.07 2.95
CA ALA A 4 -10.64 -7.27 3.63
C ALA A 4 -10.58 -8.50 4.56
N ASN A 5 -10.00 -9.60 4.09
CA ASN A 5 -9.78 -10.79 4.90
C ASN A 5 -8.86 -10.51 6.10
N PHE A 6 -7.76 -9.80 5.86
CA PHE A 6 -6.82 -9.35 6.90
C PHE A 6 -7.50 -8.46 7.94
N PHE A 7 -8.33 -7.52 7.50
CA PHE A 7 -9.12 -6.67 8.39
C PHE A 7 -10.05 -7.49 9.29
N LEU A 8 -10.82 -8.45 8.75
CA LEU A 8 -11.74 -9.26 9.55
C LEU A 8 -11.01 -10.10 10.61
N HIS A 9 -9.86 -10.69 10.26
CA HIS A 9 -9.02 -11.41 11.22
C HIS A 9 -8.45 -10.48 12.31
N ASN A 10 -8.10 -9.24 11.96
CA ASN A 10 -7.64 -8.26 12.92
C ASN A 10 -8.75 -7.83 13.88
N ILE A 11 -10.00 -7.67 13.40
CA ILE A 11 -11.14 -7.41 14.28
C ILE A 11 -11.32 -8.54 15.29
N VAL A 12 -11.22 -9.81 14.87
CA VAL A 12 -11.28 -10.94 15.80
C VAL A 12 -10.14 -10.90 16.81
N LYS A 13 -8.91 -10.64 16.36
CA LYS A 13 -7.73 -10.55 17.24
C LYS A 13 -7.90 -9.46 18.30
N VAL A 14 -8.41 -8.30 17.89
CA VAL A 14 -8.64 -7.15 18.75
C VAL A 14 -9.82 -7.39 19.71
N ALA A 15 -10.91 -8.00 19.24
CA ALA A 15 -12.03 -8.38 20.09
C ALA A 15 -11.60 -9.40 21.17
N LYS A 16 -10.76 -10.38 20.82
CA LYS A 16 -10.20 -11.36 21.77
C LYS A 16 -9.28 -10.73 22.82
N ARG A 17 -8.69 -9.56 22.55
CA ARG A 17 -7.93 -8.77 23.54
C ARG A 17 -8.84 -8.03 24.52
N GLY A 18 -10.15 -8.05 24.32
CA GLY A 18 -11.13 -7.35 25.16
C GLY A 18 -11.31 -5.88 24.81
N GLU A 19 -10.81 -5.42 23.66
CA GLU A 19 -10.96 -4.03 23.24
C GLU A 19 -12.42 -3.71 22.88
N LYS A 20 -12.85 -2.51 23.24
CA LYS A 20 -14.20 -1.97 23.02
C LYS A 20 -14.27 -1.16 21.74
N VAL A 21 -15.45 -1.06 21.15
CA VAL A 21 -15.61 -0.36 19.85
C VAL A 21 -15.26 1.13 19.94
N GLU A 22 -15.42 1.72 21.12
CA GLU A 22 -15.05 3.10 21.45
C GLU A 22 -13.55 3.29 21.67
N ASP A 23 -12.78 2.21 21.84
CA ASP A 23 -11.34 2.31 22.03
C ASP A 23 -10.67 2.78 20.75
N ARG A 24 -9.59 3.57 20.92
CA ARG A 24 -8.90 4.26 19.82
C ARG A 24 -8.49 3.32 18.69
N LEU A 25 -8.03 2.13 19.01
CA LEU A 25 -7.54 1.16 18.02
C LEU A 25 -8.68 0.59 17.17
N ILE A 26 -9.76 0.09 17.77
CA ILE A 26 -10.93 -0.38 17.00
C ILE A 26 -11.52 0.77 16.18
N SER A 27 -11.67 1.95 16.78
CA SER A 27 -12.18 3.14 16.08
C SER A 27 -11.33 3.49 14.85
N PHE A 28 -9.99 3.42 14.98
CA PHE A 28 -9.06 3.62 13.88
C PHE A 28 -9.23 2.58 12.77
N LEU A 29 -9.29 1.28 13.11
CA LEU A 29 -9.49 0.20 12.14
C LEU A 29 -10.83 0.35 11.39
N LEU A 30 -11.88 0.81 12.06
CA LEU A 30 -13.21 1.02 11.47
C LEU A 30 -13.33 2.31 10.65
N HIS A 31 -12.42 3.27 10.83
CA HIS A 31 -12.45 4.55 10.11
C HIS A 31 -12.36 4.32 8.61
N GLU A 32 -11.35 3.58 8.16
CA GLU A 32 -11.18 3.19 6.77
C GLU A 32 -10.65 1.74 6.68
N PRO A 33 -11.53 0.73 6.67
CA PRO A 33 -11.13 -0.68 6.71
C PRO A 33 -10.23 -1.13 5.54
N VAL A 34 -10.53 -0.67 4.32
CA VAL A 34 -9.79 -1.02 3.11
C VAL A 34 -9.53 0.21 2.23
N PRO A 35 -8.60 1.11 2.60
CA PRO A 35 -8.15 2.16 1.69
C PRO A 35 -7.52 1.55 0.44
N ASP A 36 -7.35 2.33 -0.63
CA ASP A 36 -6.60 1.90 -1.81
C ASP A 36 -5.08 1.90 -1.56
N GLY A 37 -4.60 2.85 -0.75
CA GLY A 37 -3.19 3.04 -0.46
C GLY A 37 -2.51 1.82 0.15
N GLY A 38 -1.18 1.73 0.06
CA GLY A 38 -0.42 0.57 0.53
C GLY A 38 1.03 0.89 0.84
N GLN A 39 1.79 -0.16 1.15
CA GLN A 39 3.19 -0.10 1.51
C GLN A 39 3.99 -1.13 0.73
N TRP A 40 5.31 -0.99 0.69
CA TRP A 40 6.19 -1.86 -0.10
C TRP A 40 6.03 -3.35 0.23
N ASP A 41 6.03 -3.74 1.51
CA ASP A 41 5.84 -5.14 1.90
C ASP A 41 4.44 -5.69 1.54
N MET A 42 3.43 -4.82 1.46
CA MET A 42 2.10 -5.21 1.00
C MET A 42 2.10 -5.55 -0.50
N LEU A 43 2.89 -4.82 -1.31
CA LEU A 43 3.11 -5.15 -2.71
C LEU A 43 3.85 -6.49 -2.84
N ILE A 44 4.90 -6.71 -2.03
CA ILE A 44 5.63 -7.99 -2.01
C ILE A 44 4.68 -9.16 -1.73
N ASN A 45 3.79 -9.02 -0.74
CA ASN A 45 2.80 -10.05 -0.41
C ASN A 45 1.92 -10.44 -1.61
N LEU A 46 1.47 -9.46 -2.40
CA LEU A 46 0.62 -9.71 -3.56
C LEU A 46 1.41 -10.30 -4.73
N VAL A 47 2.59 -9.74 -5.04
CA VAL A 47 3.43 -10.23 -6.15
C VAL A 47 3.92 -11.65 -5.89
N ASN A 48 4.35 -11.98 -4.68
CA ASN A 48 4.80 -13.35 -4.38
C ASN A 48 3.66 -14.37 -4.33
N ARG A 49 2.42 -13.94 -4.00
CA ARG A 49 1.26 -14.83 -3.95
C ARG A 49 0.58 -15.03 -5.30
N TYR A 50 0.45 -13.96 -6.08
CA TYR A 50 -0.36 -13.93 -7.30
C TYR A 50 0.44 -13.61 -8.58
N GLY A 51 1.67 -13.13 -8.44
CA GLY A 51 2.49 -12.66 -9.55
C GLY A 51 1.99 -11.35 -10.15
N VAL A 52 2.23 -11.19 -11.45
CA VAL A 52 1.82 -10.02 -12.23
C VAL A 52 1.36 -10.49 -13.61
N VAL A 53 0.53 -9.68 -14.28
CA VAL A 53 0.07 -9.95 -15.65
C VAL A 53 0.23 -8.70 -16.51
N PRO A 54 0.45 -8.84 -17.83
CA PRO A 54 0.37 -7.72 -18.75
C PRO A 54 -1.01 -7.04 -18.70
N LYS A 55 -1.04 -5.70 -18.81
CA LYS A 55 -2.29 -4.92 -18.76
C LYS A 55 -3.33 -5.35 -19.80
N SER A 56 -2.90 -5.82 -20.97
CA SER A 56 -3.82 -6.32 -22.01
C SER A 56 -4.55 -7.61 -21.61
N CYS A 57 -4.01 -8.40 -20.68
CA CYS A 57 -4.63 -9.63 -20.19
C CYS A 57 -5.65 -9.37 -19.07
N PHE A 58 -5.56 -8.23 -18.38
CA PHE A 58 -6.52 -7.80 -17.36
C PHE A 58 -6.57 -6.25 -17.34
N PRO A 59 -7.41 -5.63 -18.19
CA PRO A 59 -7.45 -4.19 -18.36
C PRO A 59 -8.13 -3.47 -17.18
N GLU A 60 -8.01 -2.15 -17.14
CA GLU A 60 -8.75 -1.32 -16.19
C GLU A 60 -10.26 -1.49 -16.37
N SER A 61 -10.99 -1.39 -15.26
CA SER A 61 -12.44 -1.20 -15.25
C SER A 61 -12.75 0.26 -14.91
N TRP A 62 -14.00 0.69 -15.14
CA TRP A 62 -14.43 2.01 -14.66
C TRP A 62 -14.17 2.20 -13.16
N THR A 63 -14.32 1.12 -12.37
CA THR A 63 -14.14 1.19 -10.92
C THR A 63 -12.67 1.26 -10.53
N SER A 64 -11.74 0.61 -11.26
CA SER A 64 -10.31 0.72 -10.94
C SER A 64 -9.79 2.14 -11.13
N GLU A 65 -10.42 2.94 -12.01
CA GLU A 65 -10.15 4.36 -12.22
C GLU A 65 -11.00 5.30 -11.34
N SER A 66 -12.00 4.79 -10.62
CA SER A 66 -12.94 5.55 -9.77
C SER A 66 -13.49 4.72 -8.61
N THR A 67 -12.62 4.38 -7.67
CA THR A 67 -12.86 3.37 -6.61
C THR A 67 -13.84 3.80 -5.52
N SER A 68 -14.09 5.10 -5.36
CA SER A 68 -14.84 5.68 -4.22
C SER A 68 -16.16 4.98 -3.90
N ARG A 69 -16.97 4.66 -4.93
CA ARG A 69 -18.27 4.00 -4.76
C ARG A 69 -18.12 2.55 -4.29
N MET A 70 -17.21 1.79 -4.88
CA MET A 70 -16.95 0.41 -4.46
C MET A 70 -16.44 0.39 -3.02
N ASN A 71 -15.47 1.26 -2.69
CA ASN A 71 -14.89 1.35 -1.35
C ASN A 71 -15.95 1.75 -0.32
N PHE A 72 -16.88 2.65 -0.66
CA PHE A 72 -18.02 2.97 0.21
C PHE A 72 -18.85 1.73 0.55
N PHE A 73 -19.23 0.92 -0.45
CA PHE A 73 -20.01 -0.31 -0.22
C PHE A 73 -19.22 -1.36 0.56
N VAL A 74 -17.97 -1.62 0.18
CA VAL A 74 -17.11 -2.62 0.84
C VAL A 74 -16.84 -2.22 2.30
N ASN A 75 -16.47 -0.96 2.56
CA ASN A 75 -16.26 -0.47 3.92
C ASN A 75 -17.55 -0.56 4.77
N GLY A 76 -18.71 -0.28 4.18
CA GLY A 76 -20.01 -0.48 4.86
C GLY A 76 -20.21 -1.94 5.30
N LYS A 77 -19.97 -2.90 4.40
CA LYS A 77 -20.08 -4.33 4.73
C LYS A 77 -19.04 -4.77 5.77
N LEU A 78 -17.80 -4.31 5.66
CA LEU A 78 -16.75 -4.68 6.61
C LEU A 78 -17.05 -4.18 8.04
N ARG A 79 -17.66 -3.01 8.19
CA ARG A 79 -18.11 -2.52 9.52
C ARG A 79 -19.25 -3.36 10.10
N GLU A 80 -20.21 -3.76 9.27
CA GLU A 80 -21.27 -4.69 9.67
C GLU A 80 -20.68 -6.04 10.12
N TYR A 81 -19.71 -6.55 9.36
CA TYR A 81 -19.03 -7.80 9.64
C TYR A 81 -18.17 -7.74 10.88
N ALA A 82 -17.50 -6.61 11.13
CA ALA A 82 -16.75 -6.37 12.35
C ALA A 82 -17.64 -6.49 13.60
N LYS A 83 -18.85 -5.89 13.56
CA LYS A 83 -19.84 -6.02 14.65
C LYS A 83 -20.26 -7.47 14.87
N ALA A 84 -20.56 -8.19 13.79
CA ALA A 84 -20.97 -9.59 13.88
C ALA A 84 -19.86 -10.50 14.45
N LEU A 85 -18.62 -10.31 14.00
CA LEU A 85 -17.47 -11.08 14.50
C LEU A 85 -17.18 -10.78 15.96
N LYS A 86 -17.26 -9.51 16.37
CA LYS A 86 -17.13 -9.15 17.78
C LYS A 86 -18.20 -9.82 18.64
N ALA A 87 -19.46 -9.84 18.20
CA ALA A 87 -20.54 -10.50 18.93
C ALA A 87 -20.29 -12.02 19.11
N LEU A 88 -19.73 -12.69 18.10
CA LEU A 88 -19.34 -14.10 18.21
C LEU A 88 -18.21 -14.31 19.22
N VAL A 89 -17.20 -13.45 19.22
CA VAL A 89 -16.12 -13.49 20.21
C VAL A 89 -16.67 -13.27 21.62
N ASP A 90 -17.53 -12.27 21.80
CA ASP A 90 -18.14 -11.94 23.09
C ASP A 90 -19.08 -13.05 23.61
N SER A 91 -19.70 -13.83 22.71
CA SER A 91 -20.52 -15.00 23.07
C SER A 91 -19.69 -16.27 23.32
N GLY A 92 -18.36 -16.22 23.19
CA GLY A 92 -17.48 -17.37 23.39
C GLY A 92 -17.55 -18.40 22.26
N ALA A 93 -17.87 -17.98 21.04
CA ALA A 93 -17.84 -18.87 19.87
C ALA A 93 -16.44 -19.44 19.64
N SER A 94 -16.38 -20.65 19.12
CA SER A 94 -15.14 -21.32 18.77
C SER A 94 -14.43 -20.66 17.58
N ASP A 95 -13.12 -20.88 17.47
CA ASP A 95 -12.32 -20.37 16.35
C ASP A 95 -12.82 -20.90 15.00
N GLU A 96 -13.36 -22.11 14.97
CA GLU A 96 -13.94 -22.70 13.77
C GLU A 96 -15.21 -21.97 13.33
N GLU A 97 -16.12 -21.66 14.26
CA GLU A 97 -17.34 -20.89 13.97
C GLU A 97 -17.01 -19.48 13.49
N ILE A 98 -16.00 -18.84 14.08
CA ILE A 98 -15.53 -17.52 13.66
C ILE A 98 -14.93 -17.57 12.25
N ASN A 99 -14.08 -18.56 11.96
CA ASN A 99 -13.47 -18.72 10.64
C ASN A 99 -14.52 -19.00 9.56
N GLN A 100 -15.48 -19.88 9.85
CA GLN A 100 -16.61 -20.14 8.96
C GLN A 100 -17.38 -18.85 8.68
N LYS A 101 -17.58 -18.00 9.70
CA LYS A 101 -18.24 -16.72 9.51
C LYS A 101 -17.46 -15.76 8.61
N ILE A 102 -16.13 -15.71 8.76
CA ILE A 102 -15.26 -14.91 7.90
C ILE A 102 -15.37 -15.39 6.45
N VAL A 103 -15.38 -16.70 6.19
CA VAL A 103 -15.52 -17.26 4.84
C VAL A 103 -16.83 -16.81 4.19
N GLU A 104 -17.96 -16.92 4.89
CA GLU A 104 -19.27 -16.45 4.39
C GLU A 104 -19.25 -14.96 4.04
N GLN A 105 -18.67 -14.14 4.90
CA GLN A 105 -18.54 -12.70 4.72
C GLN A 105 -17.65 -12.38 3.51
N MET A 106 -16.53 -13.10 3.37
CA MET A 106 -15.61 -12.93 2.25
C MET A 106 -16.22 -13.36 0.91
N THR A 107 -17.14 -14.32 0.87
CA THR A 107 -17.91 -14.63 -0.36
C THR A 107 -18.68 -13.40 -0.87
N VAL A 108 -19.28 -12.61 0.04
CA VAL A 108 -19.98 -11.38 -0.33
C VAL A 108 -19.01 -10.30 -0.82
N ILE A 109 -17.89 -10.12 -0.11
CA ILE A 109 -16.84 -9.17 -0.51
C ILE A 109 -16.29 -9.53 -1.90
N PHE A 110 -16.01 -10.81 -2.14
CA PHE A 110 -15.53 -11.30 -3.43
C PHE A 110 -16.53 -11.00 -4.55
N ARG A 111 -17.82 -11.24 -4.33
CA ARG A 111 -18.86 -10.92 -5.31
C ARG A 111 -18.91 -9.43 -5.65
N ILE A 112 -18.84 -8.55 -4.64
CA ILE A 112 -18.86 -7.08 -4.88
C ILE A 112 -17.66 -6.66 -5.71
N VAL A 113 -16.45 -7.05 -5.29
CA VAL A 113 -15.21 -6.68 -5.98
C VAL A 113 -15.15 -7.29 -7.37
N GLY A 114 -15.57 -8.56 -7.53
CA GLY A 114 -15.61 -9.23 -8.83
C GLY A 114 -16.59 -8.61 -9.82
N ILE A 115 -17.72 -8.06 -9.35
CA ILE A 115 -18.65 -7.28 -10.20
C ILE A 115 -18.01 -5.95 -10.63
N CYS A 116 -17.29 -5.29 -9.74
CA CYS A 116 -16.71 -3.97 -9.98
C CYS A 116 -15.44 -3.99 -10.85
N LEU A 117 -14.58 -4.98 -10.64
CA LEU A 117 -13.23 -5.05 -11.24
C LEU A 117 -13.09 -6.18 -12.26
N GLY A 118 -14.03 -7.12 -12.31
CA GLY A 118 -13.83 -8.41 -12.94
C GLY A 118 -13.06 -9.38 -12.05
N VAL A 119 -13.03 -10.65 -12.46
CA VAL A 119 -12.24 -11.70 -11.82
C VAL A 119 -11.12 -12.07 -12.79
N PRO A 120 -9.84 -11.92 -12.42
CA PRO A 120 -8.73 -12.31 -13.29
C PRO A 120 -8.81 -13.80 -13.66
N SER A 121 -8.51 -14.12 -14.92
CA SER A 121 -8.35 -15.50 -15.36
C SER A 121 -7.20 -16.18 -14.62
N GLU A 122 -7.34 -17.48 -14.32
CA GLU A 122 -6.28 -18.25 -13.65
C GLU A 122 -5.02 -18.34 -14.53
N THR A 123 -5.20 -18.44 -15.85
CA THR A 123 -4.13 -18.43 -16.84
C THR A 123 -4.33 -17.32 -17.86
N ILE A 124 -3.22 -16.83 -18.40
CA ILE A 124 -3.18 -15.82 -19.45
C ILE A 124 -2.38 -16.32 -20.66
N THR A 125 -2.72 -15.80 -21.83
CA THR A 125 -1.90 -15.86 -23.05
C THR A 125 -1.61 -14.42 -23.47
N PHE A 126 -0.33 -14.05 -23.46
CA PHE A 126 0.13 -12.71 -23.82
C PHE A 126 0.75 -12.72 -25.21
N GLU A 127 0.08 -12.05 -26.15
CA GLU A 127 0.51 -11.89 -27.53
C GLU A 127 0.99 -10.46 -27.78
N TYR A 128 2.15 -10.32 -28.42
CA TYR A 128 2.72 -9.01 -28.73
C TYR A 128 3.66 -9.06 -29.94
N TYR A 129 3.92 -7.89 -30.52
CA TYR A 129 5.00 -7.70 -31.48
C TYR A 129 6.15 -6.97 -30.80
N ASP A 130 7.37 -7.45 -31.01
CA ASP A 130 8.57 -6.78 -30.51
C ASP A 130 8.97 -5.58 -31.39
N LYS A 131 10.06 -4.89 -31.01
CA LYS A 131 10.58 -3.73 -31.74
C LYS A 131 11.03 -4.07 -33.18
N SER A 132 11.36 -5.34 -33.46
CA SER A 132 11.66 -5.84 -34.81
C SER A 132 10.41 -6.23 -35.61
N LYS A 133 9.21 -6.03 -35.07
CA LYS A 133 7.92 -6.43 -35.65
C LYS A 133 7.76 -7.95 -35.76
N THR A 134 8.47 -8.73 -34.96
CA THR A 134 8.28 -10.19 -34.86
C THR A 134 7.16 -10.49 -33.88
N TYR A 135 6.23 -11.37 -34.26
CA TYR A 135 5.16 -11.86 -33.39
C TYR A 135 5.73 -12.78 -32.31
N ASN A 136 5.27 -12.57 -31.07
CA ASN A 136 5.62 -13.36 -29.90
C ASN A 136 4.35 -13.73 -29.13
N CYS A 137 4.37 -14.91 -28.50
CA CYS A 137 3.28 -15.40 -27.67
C CYS A 137 3.85 -16.07 -26.42
N ILE A 138 3.34 -15.69 -25.25
CA ILE A 138 3.71 -16.23 -23.95
C ILE A 138 2.45 -16.77 -23.27
N GLY A 139 2.33 -18.08 -23.14
CA GLY A 139 1.21 -18.74 -22.45
C GLY A 139 0.79 -20.05 -23.11
N PRO A 140 -0.23 -20.73 -22.54
CA PRO A 140 -0.95 -20.35 -21.34
C PRO A 140 -0.11 -20.54 -20.07
N LEU A 141 -0.16 -19.58 -19.14
CA LEU A 141 0.49 -19.68 -17.84
C LEU A 141 -0.17 -18.77 -16.79
N THR A 142 0.03 -19.05 -15.51
CA THR A 142 -0.52 -18.25 -14.42
C THR A 142 0.22 -16.92 -14.23
N GLY A 143 -0.40 -15.92 -13.60
CA GLY A 143 0.30 -14.66 -13.26
C GLY A 143 1.55 -14.88 -12.39
N LEU A 144 1.51 -15.87 -11.51
CA LEU A 144 2.66 -16.27 -10.69
C LEU A 144 3.81 -16.82 -11.54
N GLU A 145 3.52 -17.71 -12.49
CA GLU A 145 4.52 -18.21 -13.42
C GLU A 145 5.07 -17.09 -14.32
N PHE A 146 4.23 -16.13 -14.72
CA PHE A 146 4.66 -14.99 -15.53
C PHE A 146 5.72 -14.18 -14.76
N TYR A 147 5.42 -13.84 -13.51
CA TYR A 147 6.37 -13.17 -12.63
C TYR A 147 7.66 -13.99 -12.47
N GLN A 148 7.56 -15.26 -12.10
CA GLN A 148 8.73 -16.10 -11.83
C GLN A 148 9.64 -16.30 -13.03
N LYS A 149 9.09 -16.51 -14.24
CA LYS A 149 9.84 -16.83 -15.45
C LYS A 149 10.32 -15.59 -16.20
N HIS A 150 9.55 -14.50 -16.18
CA HIS A 150 9.78 -13.36 -17.08
C HIS A 150 10.08 -12.03 -16.37
N VAL A 151 9.83 -11.91 -15.06
CA VAL A 151 10.05 -10.66 -14.31
C VAL A 151 11.09 -10.84 -13.21
N LYS A 152 10.92 -11.82 -12.31
CA LYS A 152 11.78 -12.08 -11.15
C LYS A 152 13.28 -12.16 -11.49
N PRO A 153 13.73 -12.75 -12.62
CA PRO A 153 15.16 -12.76 -12.99
C PRO A 153 15.77 -11.36 -13.22
N TYR A 154 14.94 -10.36 -13.54
CA TYR A 154 15.35 -8.98 -13.80
C TYR A 154 14.96 -8.03 -12.66
N PHE A 155 13.85 -8.32 -11.97
CA PHE A 155 13.35 -7.53 -10.85
C PHE A 155 12.70 -8.45 -9.83
N ASN A 156 13.50 -8.90 -8.86
CA ASN A 156 13.02 -9.69 -7.73
C ASN A 156 12.60 -8.75 -6.58
N VAL A 157 11.31 -8.77 -6.23
CA VAL A 157 10.79 -7.92 -5.14
C VAL A 157 11.37 -8.30 -3.77
N ASP A 158 11.85 -9.54 -3.60
CA ASP A 158 12.43 -10.03 -2.34
C ASP A 158 13.84 -9.46 -2.08
N ASP A 159 14.53 -8.97 -3.12
CA ASP A 159 15.88 -8.41 -3.00
C ASP A 159 15.86 -6.91 -2.62
N LYS A 160 14.66 -6.33 -2.48
CA LYS A 160 14.46 -4.90 -2.24
C LYS A 160 14.27 -4.62 -0.74
N VAL A 161 14.80 -3.49 -0.28
CA VAL A 161 14.75 -3.07 1.13
C VAL A 161 13.99 -1.76 1.27
N CYS A 162 13.08 -1.68 2.25
CA CYS A 162 12.35 -0.46 2.57
C CYS A 162 13.11 0.37 3.61
N LEU A 163 13.60 1.54 3.20
CA LEU A 163 14.21 2.54 4.08
C LEU A 163 13.25 3.70 4.31
N VAL A 164 13.24 4.24 5.52
CA VAL A 164 12.49 5.44 5.87
C VAL A 164 13.37 6.45 6.57
N THR A 165 12.94 7.71 6.59
CA THR A 165 13.49 8.71 7.50
C THR A 165 12.38 9.24 8.38
N ASP A 166 12.37 8.75 9.60
CA ASP A 166 11.53 9.17 10.70
C ASP A 166 12.39 9.85 11.78
N PRO A 167 12.45 11.20 11.79
CA PRO A 167 13.26 11.95 12.74
C PRO A 167 12.59 12.15 14.10
N ARG A 168 11.45 11.49 14.40
CA ARG A 168 10.80 11.61 15.70
C ARG A 168 11.75 11.11 16.81
N PRO A 169 11.90 11.84 17.93
CA PRO A 169 12.85 11.44 18.98
C PRO A 169 12.61 10.04 19.57
N SER A 170 11.37 9.56 19.56
CA SER A 170 11.02 8.21 20.03
C SER A 170 11.53 7.09 19.12
N ASN A 171 11.96 7.42 17.90
CA ASN A 171 12.27 6.47 16.83
C ASN A 171 13.73 6.68 16.37
N PRO A 172 14.73 6.30 17.18
CA PRO A 172 16.14 6.41 16.79
C PRO A 172 16.44 5.72 15.46
N PHE A 173 17.37 6.31 14.70
CA PHE A 173 17.91 5.71 13.47
C PHE A 173 18.69 4.43 13.77
N GLY A 174 18.86 3.58 12.76
CA GLY A 174 19.56 2.28 12.89
C GLY A 174 18.69 1.14 13.42
N HIS A 175 17.39 1.38 13.60
CA HIS A 175 16.42 0.40 14.09
C HIS A 175 15.35 0.09 13.04
N VAL A 176 14.75 -1.10 13.19
CA VAL A 176 13.61 -1.55 12.38
C VAL A 176 12.32 -1.34 13.18
N TYR A 177 11.34 -0.75 12.52
CA TYR A 177 10.02 -0.48 13.07
C TYR A 177 8.93 -1.21 12.27
N GLU A 178 7.83 -1.49 12.94
CA GLU A 178 6.59 -1.94 12.32
C GLU A 178 5.43 -1.12 12.87
N VAL A 179 4.35 -1.02 12.10
CA VAL A 179 3.10 -0.39 12.54
C VAL A 179 2.08 -1.50 12.79
N GLU A 180 1.54 -1.54 14.02
CA GLU A 180 0.58 -2.57 14.38
C GLU A 180 -0.63 -2.53 13.44
N PHE A 181 -1.06 -3.70 12.96
CA PHE A 181 -2.18 -3.86 12.03
C PHE A 181 -2.01 -3.21 10.65
N LEU A 182 -0.81 -2.70 10.30
CA LEU A 182 -0.52 -2.22 8.95
C LEU A 182 -0.10 -3.39 8.04
N GLY A 183 -1.07 -3.98 7.36
CA GLY A 183 -0.85 -5.10 6.44
C GLY A 183 -2.00 -5.30 5.44
N ASN A 184 -1.87 -6.32 4.60
CA ASN A 184 -2.89 -6.68 3.62
C ASN A 184 -3.16 -8.18 3.50
N CYS A 185 -2.28 -9.08 3.95
CA CYS A 185 -2.45 -10.53 3.81
C CYS A 185 -2.32 -11.21 5.17
N VAL A 186 -3.26 -12.08 5.53
CA VAL A 186 -3.17 -12.92 6.74
C VAL A 186 -1.99 -13.88 6.57
N GLY A 187 -1.08 -13.91 7.55
CA GLY A 187 0.15 -14.70 7.48
C GLY A 187 1.19 -14.18 6.48
N GLY A 188 0.95 -13.01 5.86
CA GLY A 188 1.92 -12.36 4.98
C GLY A 188 3.09 -11.73 5.71
N ARG A 189 4.03 -11.17 4.94
CA ARG A 189 5.12 -10.35 5.46
C ARG A 189 4.56 -9.14 6.20
N ARG A 190 5.21 -8.81 7.31
CA ARG A 190 4.96 -7.60 8.10
C ARG A 190 5.53 -6.39 7.36
N THR A 191 4.88 -5.24 7.51
CA THR A 191 5.40 -3.97 6.97
C THR A 191 6.55 -3.50 7.85
N LEU A 192 7.77 -3.54 7.33
CA LEU A 192 8.98 -3.21 8.07
C LEU A 192 9.63 -1.95 7.52
N TYR A 193 10.03 -1.07 8.42
CA TYR A 193 10.70 0.18 8.10
C TYR A 193 12.07 0.22 8.76
N ASN A 194 13.13 0.23 7.95
CA ASN A 194 14.49 0.45 8.44
C ASN A 194 14.73 1.97 8.49
N ASN A 195 14.77 2.53 9.70
CA ASN A 195 14.87 3.98 9.89
C ASN A 195 16.31 4.47 9.76
N GLN A 196 16.57 5.38 8.83
CA GLN A 196 17.89 5.90 8.51
C GLN A 196 17.87 7.42 8.29
N PRO A 197 19.00 8.10 8.48
CA PRO A 197 19.17 9.50 8.11
C PRO A 197 18.85 9.76 6.61
N ALA A 198 18.35 10.96 6.30
CA ALA A 198 17.90 11.29 4.95
C ALA A 198 19.03 11.22 3.90
N ASP A 199 20.25 11.59 4.28
CA ASP A 199 21.46 11.52 3.45
C ASP A 199 21.79 10.09 3.01
N VAL A 200 21.56 9.10 3.87
CA VAL A 200 21.71 7.69 3.51
C VAL A 200 20.71 7.30 2.42
N LEU A 201 19.43 7.69 2.57
CA LEU A 201 18.39 7.42 1.57
C LEU A 201 18.72 8.09 0.23
N MET A 202 19.12 9.37 0.26
CA MET A 202 19.48 10.13 -0.95
C MET A 202 20.66 9.48 -1.68
N LYS A 203 21.70 9.10 -0.95
CA LYS A 203 22.88 8.41 -1.50
C LYS A 203 22.49 7.09 -2.16
N LEU A 204 21.76 6.23 -1.45
CA LEU A 204 21.39 4.91 -1.98
C LEU A 204 20.43 5.01 -3.17
N ALA A 205 19.53 6.00 -3.17
CA ALA A 205 18.67 6.26 -4.31
C ALA A 205 19.48 6.69 -5.55
N ALA A 206 20.45 7.59 -5.36
CA ALA A 206 21.35 8.02 -6.43
C ALA A 206 22.21 6.87 -6.97
N GLU A 207 22.73 6.00 -6.09
CA GLU A 207 23.48 4.79 -6.47
C GLU A 207 22.60 3.78 -7.25
N SER A 208 21.36 3.55 -6.83
CA SER A 208 20.40 2.70 -7.56
C SER A 208 20.16 3.21 -8.98
N ILE A 209 19.89 4.52 -9.12
CA ILE A 209 19.67 5.17 -10.42
C ILE A 209 20.91 5.07 -11.30
N LYS A 210 22.10 5.30 -10.73
CA LYS A 210 23.39 5.16 -11.45
C LYS A 210 23.61 3.73 -11.96
N ASN A 211 23.09 2.74 -11.25
CA ASN A 211 23.14 1.33 -11.64
C ASN A 211 21.96 0.90 -12.53
N GLY A 212 21.15 1.85 -13.02
CA GLY A 212 20.08 1.60 -13.97
C GLY A 212 18.77 1.10 -13.36
N GLU A 213 18.61 1.17 -12.03
CA GLU A 213 17.38 0.76 -11.35
C GLU A 213 16.65 1.97 -10.74
N PRO A 214 15.42 2.30 -11.23
CA PRO A 214 14.57 3.33 -10.65
C PRO A 214 14.15 3.02 -9.20
N VAL A 215 13.83 4.06 -8.43
CA VAL A 215 13.58 3.94 -6.99
C VAL A 215 12.14 4.30 -6.66
N TRP A 216 11.36 3.34 -6.14
CA TRP A 216 10.07 3.63 -5.52
C TRP A 216 10.29 4.45 -4.24
N PHE A 217 9.53 5.52 -4.07
CA PHE A 217 9.59 6.31 -2.84
C PHE A 217 8.22 6.85 -2.45
N GLY A 218 8.03 7.05 -1.14
CA GLY A 218 6.85 7.69 -0.58
C GLY A 218 7.17 9.09 -0.06
N CYS A 219 6.24 10.03 -0.22
CA CYS A 219 6.38 11.40 0.26
C CYS A 219 5.03 12.04 0.62
N GLU A 220 5.10 13.22 1.22
CA GLU A 220 3.97 14.15 1.29
C GLU A 220 3.96 14.99 0.01
N VAL A 221 3.20 14.57 -1.01
CA VAL A 221 3.27 15.21 -2.34
C VAL A 221 2.60 16.58 -2.37
N SER A 222 1.69 16.87 -1.43
CA SER A 222 0.93 18.12 -1.44
C SER A 222 1.73 19.33 -0.95
N LYS A 223 2.80 19.11 -0.17
CA LYS A 223 3.61 20.18 0.42
C LYS A 223 4.62 20.70 -0.62
N ARG A 224 4.66 22.02 -0.77
CA ARG A 224 5.58 22.73 -1.68
C ARG A 224 5.56 22.21 -3.13
N PHE A 225 4.36 21.88 -3.63
CA PHE A 225 4.18 21.30 -4.96
C PHE A 225 3.42 22.24 -5.91
N ALA A 226 4.09 22.68 -6.98
CA ALA A 226 3.49 23.42 -8.08
C ALA A 226 3.06 22.44 -9.17
N SER A 227 1.86 21.88 -9.03
CA SER A 227 1.39 20.72 -9.80
C SER A 227 1.37 20.95 -11.32
N LYS A 228 0.96 22.12 -11.79
CA LYS A 228 0.94 22.46 -13.23
C LYS A 228 2.33 22.44 -13.88
N ASN A 229 3.37 22.74 -13.09
CA ASN A 229 4.75 22.77 -13.54
C ASN A 229 5.49 21.45 -13.26
N GLY A 230 4.92 20.58 -12.42
CA GLY A 230 5.59 19.35 -11.98
C GLY A 230 6.78 19.62 -11.07
N LEU A 231 6.77 20.72 -10.31
CA LEU A 231 7.89 21.11 -9.44
C LEU A 231 7.55 20.86 -7.97
N GLN A 232 8.43 20.13 -7.29
CA GLN A 232 8.40 19.99 -5.84
C GLN A 232 9.64 20.64 -5.24
N ASP A 233 9.50 21.89 -4.81
CA ASP A 233 10.59 22.76 -4.38
C ASP A 233 10.12 23.66 -3.24
N ILE A 234 10.90 23.74 -2.16
CA ILE A 234 10.60 24.57 -0.99
C ILE A 234 10.45 26.06 -1.33
N SER A 235 11.08 26.51 -2.41
CA SER A 235 11.03 27.87 -2.96
C SER A 235 9.96 28.08 -4.04
N ALA A 236 9.20 27.04 -4.41
CA ALA A 236 8.20 27.12 -5.49
C ALA A 236 7.09 28.17 -5.24
N HIS A 237 6.84 28.53 -3.98
CA HIS A 237 5.83 29.50 -3.59
C HIS A 237 6.39 30.49 -2.57
N ASP A 238 6.17 31.77 -2.80
CA ASP A 238 6.63 32.86 -1.96
C ASP A 238 5.53 33.32 -0.99
N PHE A 239 5.20 32.46 -0.02
CA PHE A 239 4.15 32.74 0.96
C PHE A 239 4.49 33.92 1.87
N GLU A 240 5.76 34.13 2.17
CA GLU A 240 6.22 35.24 3.01
C GLU A 240 5.88 36.58 2.36
N ASN A 241 6.18 36.77 1.08
CA ASN A 241 5.86 38.04 0.41
C ASN A 241 4.35 38.23 0.19
N VAL A 242 3.56 37.16 0.10
CA VAL A 242 2.11 37.26 -0.13
C VAL A 242 1.34 37.47 1.18
N PHE A 243 1.69 36.74 2.24
CA PHE A 243 0.93 36.67 3.49
C PHE A 243 1.69 37.25 4.70
N GLY A 244 2.95 37.61 4.55
CA GLY A 244 3.83 38.05 5.64
C GLY A 244 4.28 36.93 6.57
N VAL A 245 4.04 35.65 6.20
CA VAL A 245 4.39 34.46 6.98
C VAL A 245 4.59 33.24 6.08
N ASP A 246 5.53 32.36 6.45
CA ASP A 246 5.68 31.03 5.87
C ASP A 246 4.66 30.03 6.42
N MET A 247 3.91 29.36 5.54
CA MET A 247 2.85 28.42 5.94
C MET A 247 3.32 26.97 6.18
N GLN A 248 4.52 26.58 5.75
CA GLN A 248 4.91 25.15 5.65
C GLN A 248 6.31 24.81 6.20
N LEU A 249 7.13 25.81 6.52
CA LEU A 249 8.52 25.65 6.99
C LEU A 249 8.72 26.07 8.45
N GLY A 250 7.68 26.54 9.15
CA GLY A 250 7.76 26.92 10.56
C GLY A 250 7.97 25.76 11.54
N LEU A 251 7.86 24.51 11.07
CA LEU A 251 8.02 23.29 11.87
C LEU A 251 9.13 22.41 11.30
N THR A 252 9.88 21.74 12.18
CA THR A 252 10.84 20.72 11.76
C THR A 252 10.11 19.52 11.13
N LYS A 253 10.83 18.63 10.44
CA LYS A 253 10.23 17.39 9.93
C LYS A 253 9.65 16.52 11.06
N ALA A 254 10.29 16.48 12.23
CA ALA A 254 9.80 15.71 13.38
C ALA A 254 8.50 16.30 13.93
N ASP A 255 8.44 17.63 14.11
CA ASP A 255 7.25 18.31 14.62
C ASP A 255 6.06 18.11 13.68
N ARG A 256 6.28 18.22 12.36
CA ARG A 256 5.20 17.99 11.39
C ARG A 256 4.59 16.58 11.47
N LEU A 257 5.40 15.56 11.77
CA LEU A 257 4.92 14.19 11.98
C LEU A 257 4.19 14.02 13.32
N ILE A 258 4.66 14.67 14.38
CA ILE A 258 4.10 14.54 15.74
C ILE A 258 2.76 15.28 15.84
N TYR A 259 2.69 16.49 15.29
CA TYR A 259 1.54 17.38 15.37
C TYR A 259 0.53 17.19 14.22
N GLY A 260 0.75 16.19 13.35
CA GLY A 260 -0.19 15.82 12.29
C GLY A 260 -0.25 16.80 11.10
N ASP A 261 0.79 17.60 10.87
CA ASP A 261 0.88 18.50 9.71
C ASP A 261 1.30 17.77 8.42
N SER A 262 2.03 16.67 8.53
CA SER A 262 2.53 15.92 7.38
C SER A 262 2.60 14.43 7.65
N ALA A 263 2.36 13.62 6.61
CA ALA A 263 2.62 12.19 6.60
C ALA A 263 2.92 11.73 5.16
N MET A 264 3.27 10.46 4.97
CA MET A 264 3.36 9.92 3.62
C MET A 264 1.96 9.80 3.01
N THR A 265 1.71 10.49 1.90
CA THR A 265 0.39 10.53 1.24
C THR A 265 0.40 9.96 -0.17
N HIS A 266 1.58 9.90 -0.81
CA HIS A 266 1.70 9.46 -2.20
C HIS A 266 3.01 8.72 -2.44
N ALA A 267 3.01 7.83 -3.43
CA ALA A 267 4.17 7.07 -3.86
C ALA A 267 4.47 7.34 -5.33
N MET A 268 5.74 7.52 -5.65
CA MET A 268 6.25 7.84 -6.99
C MET A 268 7.54 7.07 -7.27
N VAL A 269 8.17 7.34 -8.41
CA VAL A 269 9.41 6.67 -8.82
C VAL A 269 10.45 7.73 -9.21
N PHE A 270 11.62 7.69 -8.58
CA PHE A 270 12.78 8.43 -9.06
C PHE A 270 13.42 7.70 -10.24
N THR A 271 13.66 8.45 -11.33
CA THR A 271 14.22 7.91 -12.59
C THR A 271 15.48 8.63 -13.04
N GLY A 272 15.89 9.69 -12.32
CA GLY A 272 17.07 10.49 -12.63
C GLY A 272 17.54 11.26 -11.40
N VAL A 273 18.82 11.62 -11.39
CA VAL A 273 19.45 12.43 -10.36
C VAL A 273 20.57 13.27 -10.98
N SER A 274 20.77 14.48 -10.49
CA SER A 274 21.90 15.34 -10.83
C SER A 274 22.89 15.38 -9.66
N TYR A 275 24.18 15.48 -9.97
CA TYR A 275 25.26 15.64 -9.00
C TYR A 275 25.84 17.04 -9.13
N ASP A 276 26.29 17.60 -8.00
CA ASP A 276 27.07 18.84 -7.98
C ASP A 276 28.46 18.63 -8.60
#